data_AF-A0A099J7F4-F1
#
_entry.id   AF-A0A099J7F4-F1
#
_cell.length_a   1.000
_cell.length_b   1.000
_cell.length_c   1.000
_cell.angle_alpha   90.00
_cell.angle_beta   90.00
_cell.angle_gamma   90.00
#
_symmetry.space_group_name_H-M   'P 1'
#
loop_
_entity.id
_entity.type
_entity.pdbx_description
1 polymer ?
#
loop_
_entity_poly.entity_id
_entity_poly.type
_entity_poly.pdbx_seq_one_letter_code
_entity_poly.pdbx_strand_id
1 'polypeptide(L)'
;MITNDQNEESVLLLNGAGELLGGIASGDVIDASGNVVPTSFTVNGTTITQTLQNTDESGVAYPVRMSALAATEWYSAGWVTTDSRGYIVNAAPTALGKQQIAWNTHYIHVAHLKSILGTQAYRVNDNIEQQFVCHVVGGWLDSGVYNMESWQPSLPWQQIANPWDRCNRIK
;
A
#
# COMPACT_ATOMS: atom_id res chain seq x y z
N MET A 1 0.76 9.81 -11.52
CA MET A 1 -0.26 9.76 -10.45
C MET A 1 -0.94 8.40 -10.55
N ILE A 2 -1.38 7.87 -9.42
CA ILE A 2 -2.11 6.60 -9.34
C ILE A 2 -3.37 6.85 -8.51
N THR A 3 -4.43 6.13 -8.85
CA THR A 3 -5.67 6.10 -8.09
C THR A 3 -5.80 4.70 -7.49
N ASN A 4 -6.04 4.61 -6.19
CA ASN A 4 -6.27 3.33 -5.52
C ASN A 4 -7.71 2.83 -5.74
N ASP A 5 -8.00 1.62 -5.28
CA ASP A 5 -9.34 1.00 -5.43
C ASP A 5 -10.43 1.74 -4.63
N GLN A 6 -10.06 2.67 -3.76
CA GLN A 6 -10.95 3.58 -3.02
C GLN A 6 -11.13 4.94 -3.71
N ASN A 7 -10.59 5.09 -4.93
CA ASN A 7 -10.61 6.31 -5.72
C ASN A 7 -9.82 7.48 -5.09
N GLU A 8 -8.83 7.17 -4.26
CA GLU A 8 -7.91 8.15 -3.67
C GLU A 8 -6.66 8.29 -4.54
N GLU A 9 -6.22 9.53 -4.76
CA GLU A 9 -5.02 9.81 -5.56
C GLU A 9 -3.73 9.75 -4.73
N SER A 10 -2.68 9.23 -5.36
CA SER A 10 -1.30 9.31 -4.89
C SER A 10 -0.35 9.70 -6.03
N VAL A 11 0.79 10.24 -5.65
CA VAL A 11 1.92 10.50 -6.55
C VAL A 11 3.01 9.49 -6.24
N LEU A 12 3.37 8.68 -7.24
CA LEU A 12 4.55 7.84 -7.17
C LEU A 12 5.75 8.56 -7.76
N LEU A 13 6.87 8.47 -7.06
CA LEU A 13 8.17 8.92 -7.51
C LEU A 13 8.98 7.68 -7.88
N LEU A 14 9.26 7.52 -9.16
CA LEU A 14 10.07 6.43 -9.69
C LEU A 14 11.35 6.98 -10.30
N ASN A 15 12.43 6.21 -10.29
CA ASN A 15 13.63 6.54 -11.05
C ASN A 15 13.46 6.22 -12.55
N GLY A 16 14.49 6.52 -13.35
CA GLY A 16 14.46 6.25 -14.80
C GLY A 16 14.35 4.76 -15.18
N ALA A 17 14.58 3.84 -14.23
CA ALA A 17 14.41 2.39 -14.41
C ALA A 17 13.04 1.89 -13.91
N GLY A 18 12.19 2.77 -13.37
CA GLY A 18 10.89 2.41 -12.81
C GLY A 18 10.91 1.92 -11.36
N GLU A 19 12.04 2.05 -10.66
CA GLU A 19 12.17 1.66 -9.25
C GLU A 19 11.63 2.77 -8.34
N LEU A 20 11.02 2.37 -7.21
CA LEU A 20 10.45 3.29 -6.23
C LEU A 20 11.52 4.17 -5.60
N LEU A 21 11.39 5.49 -5.76
CA LEU A 21 12.10 6.52 -4.99
C LEU A 21 11.28 7.02 -3.79
N GLY A 22 9.96 6.88 -3.88
CA GLY A 22 9.03 7.26 -2.84
C GLY A 22 7.64 7.56 -3.38
N GLY A 23 6.84 8.21 -2.55
CA GLY A 23 5.55 8.71 -2.99
C GLY A 23 4.96 9.71 -2.01
N ILE A 24 3.88 10.32 -2.47
CA ILE A 24 3.03 11.21 -1.69
C ILE A 24 1.60 10.71 -1.83
N ALA A 25 0.85 10.69 -0.74
CA ALA A 25 -0.57 10.39 -0.75
C ALA A 25 -1.31 11.28 0.25
N SER A 26 -2.63 11.37 0.13
CA SER A 26 -3.44 12.17 1.03
C SER A 26 -3.46 11.56 2.43
N GLY A 27 -3.10 12.35 3.43
CA GLY A 27 -3.30 11.96 4.82
C GLY A 27 -4.72 12.29 5.28
N ASP A 28 -4.85 12.62 6.57
CA ASP A 28 -6.09 13.15 7.12
C ASP A 28 -6.41 14.51 6.50
N VAL A 29 -7.51 14.57 5.76
CA VAL A 29 -8.07 15.81 5.22
C VAL A 29 -9.51 15.95 5.67
N ILE A 30 -9.70 16.75 6.70
CA ILE A 30 -10.92 16.79 7.50
C ILE A 30 -11.36 18.23 7.75
N ASP A 31 -12.63 18.52 7.55
CA ASP A 31 -13.23 19.81 7.84
C ASP A 31 -13.49 20.02 9.35
N ALA A 32 -13.96 21.20 9.74
CA ALA A 32 -14.24 21.53 11.14
C ALA A 32 -15.42 20.75 11.75
N SER A 33 -16.26 20.14 10.92
CA SER A 33 -17.37 19.28 11.33
C SER A 33 -16.96 17.81 11.46
N GLY A 34 -15.71 17.46 11.09
CA GLY A 34 -15.21 16.10 11.10
C GLY A 34 -15.46 15.32 9.81
N ASN A 35 -15.91 15.97 8.74
CA ASN A 35 -16.14 15.32 7.45
C ASN A 35 -14.83 15.21 6.66
N VAL A 36 -14.65 14.07 5.98
CA VAL A 36 -13.56 13.90 5.01
C VAL A 36 -13.80 14.81 3.82
N VAL A 37 -12.77 15.57 3.43
CA VAL A 37 -12.82 16.45 2.25
C VAL A 37 -11.96 15.85 1.14
N PRO A 38 -12.54 15.58 -0.04
CA PRO A 38 -11.77 15.04 -1.17
C PRO A 38 -10.63 15.97 -1.60
N THR A 39 -9.55 15.37 -2.07
CA THR A 39 -8.37 16.10 -2.55
C THR A 39 -7.88 15.51 -3.86
N SER A 40 -7.09 16.30 -4.58
CA SER A 40 -6.32 15.83 -5.73
C SER A 40 -4.89 16.32 -5.65
N PHE A 41 -4.02 15.66 -6.41
CA PHE A 41 -2.65 16.09 -6.59
C PHE A 41 -2.42 16.70 -7.97
N THR A 42 -1.53 17.69 -8.02
CA THR A 42 -0.96 18.20 -9.27
C THR A 42 0.56 18.20 -9.16
N VAL A 43 1.23 17.87 -10.25
CA VAL A 43 2.70 17.83 -10.32
C VAL A 43 3.16 18.87 -11.35
N ASN A 44 3.98 19.83 -10.91
CA ASN A 44 4.58 20.84 -11.77
C ASN A 44 6.08 20.88 -11.53
N GLY A 45 6.84 20.26 -12.45
CA GLY A 45 8.28 20.09 -12.30
C GLY A 45 8.60 19.29 -11.03
N THR A 46 9.26 19.95 -10.08
CA THR A 46 9.65 19.37 -8.78
C THR A 46 8.67 19.67 -7.65
N THR A 47 7.56 20.35 -7.94
CA THR A 47 6.55 20.73 -6.95
C THR A 47 5.34 19.82 -7.07
N ILE A 48 4.91 19.26 -5.95
CA ILE A 48 3.67 18.49 -5.81
C ILE A 48 2.73 19.32 -4.94
N THR A 49 1.55 19.62 -5.47
CA THR A 49 0.51 20.40 -4.78
C THR A 49 -0.68 19.51 -4.54
N GLN A 50 -1.12 19.42 -3.28
CA GLN A 50 -2.38 18.81 -2.89
C GLN A 50 -3.44 19.92 -2.77
N THR A 51 -4.58 19.74 -3.44
CA THR A 51 -5.65 20.75 -3.49
C THR A 51 -6.96 20.13 -3.02
N LEU A 52 -7.70 20.85 -2.17
CA LEU A 52 -9.08 20.48 -1.82
C LEU A 52 -9.95 20.50 -3.07
N GLN A 53 -10.78 19.48 -3.24
CA GLN A 53 -11.79 19.46 -4.29
C GLN A 53 -13.13 19.95 -3.74
N ASN A 54 -13.99 20.45 -4.63
CA ASN A 54 -15.37 20.81 -4.36
C ASN A 54 -15.54 21.85 -3.23
N THR A 55 -14.57 22.76 -3.07
CA THR A 55 -14.62 23.84 -2.05
C THR A 55 -15.70 24.88 -2.29
N ASP A 56 -16.18 24.96 -3.53
CA ASP A 56 -17.13 25.99 -3.99
C ASP A 56 -18.58 25.51 -3.82
N GLU A 57 -18.77 24.21 -3.56
CA GLU A 57 -20.04 23.65 -3.10
C GLU A 57 -20.10 23.85 -1.58
N SER A 58 -21.17 24.47 -1.09
CA SER A 58 -21.36 25.05 0.26
C SER A 58 -21.34 24.07 1.46
N GLY A 59 -20.64 22.93 1.35
CA GLY A 59 -20.59 21.86 2.35
C GLY A 59 -19.32 21.76 3.19
N VAL A 60 -18.24 22.46 2.84
CA VAL A 60 -16.96 22.36 3.59
C VAL A 60 -16.91 23.33 4.76
N ALA A 61 -16.80 22.81 5.99
CA ALA A 61 -16.68 23.64 7.19
C ALA A 61 -15.22 24.02 7.50
N TYR A 62 -14.93 25.32 7.63
CA TYR A 62 -13.57 25.78 7.97
C TYR A 62 -13.35 25.92 9.49
N PRO A 63 -12.11 25.74 9.99
CA PRO A 63 -10.89 25.42 9.23
C PRO A 63 -10.85 23.95 8.77
N VAL A 64 -10.26 23.72 7.60
CA VAL A 64 -9.89 22.38 7.14
C VAL A 64 -8.49 22.05 7.64
N ARG A 65 -8.34 20.87 8.26
CA ARG A 65 -7.03 20.28 8.55
C ARG A 65 -6.67 19.37 7.40
N MET A 66 -5.47 19.53 6.90
CA MET A 66 -5.00 18.82 5.72
C MET A 66 -3.58 18.35 5.97
N SER A 67 -3.33 17.10 5.64
CA SER A 67 -2.00 16.49 5.72
C SER A 67 -1.73 15.64 4.48
N ALA A 68 -0.45 15.45 4.19
CA ALA A 68 0.03 14.55 3.17
C ALA A 68 1.01 13.56 3.82
N LEU A 69 0.92 12.30 3.41
CA LEU A 69 1.90 11.28 3.74
C LEU A 69 2.97 11.29 2.67
N ALA A 70 4.23 11.42 3.06
CA ALA A 70 5.37 11.34 2.15
C ALA A 70 6.40 10.37 2.73
N ALA A 71 6.85 9.42 1.93
CA ALA A 71 7.90 8.48 2.32
C ALA A 71 8.68 8.01 1.09
N THR A 72 9.95 7.66 1.31
CA THR A 72 10.81 7.05 0.29
C THR A 72 10.61 5.54 0.18
N GLU A 73 9.84 4.95 1.11
CA GLU A 73 9.64 3.51 1.24
C GLU A 73 8.18 3.16 1.56
N TRP A 74 7.71 2.05 1.00
CA TRP A 74 6.38 1.49 1.29
C TRP A 74 6.39 0.42 2.39
N TYR A 75 7.57 -0.10 2.70
CA TYR A 75 7.79 -1.11 3.72
C TYR A 75 9.02 -0.71 4.53
N SER A 76 8.87 -0.57 5.84
CA SER A 76 9.97 -0.19 6.74
C SER A 76 10.89 -1.37 7.08
N ALA A 77 10.41 -2.59 6.88
CA ALA A 77 11.20 -3.80 7.08
C ALA A 77 10.63 -4.98 6.27
N GLY A 78 11.54 -5.86 5.84
CA GLY A 78 11.22 -7.18 5.31
C GLY A 78 12.18 -8.21 5.91
N TRP A 79 11.67 -9.34 6.37
CA TRP A 79 12.50 -10.39 6.98
C TRP A 79 11.90 -11.77 6.80
N VAL A 80 12.73 -12.79 6.98
CA VAL A 80 12.31 -14.20 6.87
C VAL A 80 12.42 -14.85 8.23
N THR A 81 11.33 -15.46 8.68
CA THR A 81 11.33 -16.40 9.82
C THR A 81 11.25 -17.82 9.30
N THR A 82 11.75 -18.79 10.05
CA THR A 82 11.75 -20.21 9.68
C THR A 82 11.32 -21.04 10.88
N ASP A 83 10.49 -22.05 10.62
CA ASP A 83 10.01 -22.99 11.61
C ASP A 83 9.97 -24.42 11.03
N SER A 84 9.33 -25.35 11.74
CA SER A 84 9.22 -26.75 11.31
C SER A 84 8.35 -26.98 10.07
N ARG A 85 7.52 -26.01 9.67
CA ARG A 85 6.62 -26.09 8.51
C ARG A 85 7.23 -25.47 7.25
N GLY A 86 8.20 -24.56 7.42
CA GLY A 86 8.90 -23.91 6.32
C GLY A 86 9.39 -22.52 6.71
N TYR A 87 9.18 -21.54 5.83
CA TYR A 87 9.55 -20.15 6.09
C TYR A 87 8.36 -19.21 5.89
N ILE A 88 8.44 -18.06 6.57
CA ILE A 88 7.48 -16.96 6.42
C ILE A 88 8.25 -15.76 5.93
N VAL A 89 7.80 -15.18 4.83
CA VAL A 89 8.27 -13.87 4.37
C VAL A 89 7.38 -12.81 5.01
N ASN A 90 7.99 -11.92 5.77
CA ASN A 90 7.31 -10.88 6.53
C ASN A 90 7.57 -9.52 5.88
N ALA A 91 6.55 -8.67 5.82
CA ALA A 91 6.67 -7.29 5.38
C ALA A 91 5.94 -6.35 6.34
N ALA A 92 6.63 -5.30 6.81
CA ALA A 92 6.04 -4.27 7.66
C ALA A 92 5.71 -3.03 6.80
N PRO A 93 4.43 -2.81 6.41
CA PRO A 93 4.05 -1.67 5.57
C PRO A 93 4.13 -0.34 6.33
N THR A 94 4.57 0.72 5.65
CA THR A 94 4.47 2.09 6.15
C THR A 94 3.06 2.64 5.98
N ALA A 95 2.74 3.78 6.61
CA ALA A 95 1.45 4.45 6.38
C ALA A 95 1.22 4.77 4.90
N LEU A 96 2.24 5.23 4.18
CA LEU A 96 2.16 5.46 2.74
C LEU A 96 1.93 4.14 1.98
N GLY A 97 2.68 3.09 2.31
CA GLY A 97 2.54 1.78 1.65
C GLY A 97 1.14 1.20 1.78
N LYS A 98 0.50 1.39 2.94
CA LYS A 98 -0.90 0.99 3.19
C LYS A 98 -1.93 1.78 2.39
N GLN A 99 -1.58 2.91 1.77
CA GLN A 99 -2.50 3.66 0.90
C GLN A 99 -2.38 3.28 -0.58
N GLN A 100 -1.33 2.54 -0.97
CA GLN A 100 -1.08 2.16 -2.36
C GLN A 100 -1.76 0.82 -2.74
N ILE A 101 -3.01 0.62 -2.33
CA ILE A 101 -3.71 -0.68 -2.33
C ILE A 101 -4.34 -1.07 -3.68
N ALA A 102 -3.61 -0.91 -4.78
CA ALA A 102 -4.17 -1.05 -6.12
C ALA A 102 -3.51 -2.21 -6.90
N TRP A 103 -4.27 -2.85 -7.79
CA TRP A 103 -3.69 -3.93 -8.62
C TRP A 103 -2.54 -3.43 -9.52
N ASN A 104 -2.64 -2.19 -10.00
CA ASN A 104 -1.64 -1.58 -10.86
C ASN A 104 -0.32 -1.21 -10.13
N THR A 105 -0.28 -1.21 -8.80
CA THR A 105 0.94 -0.99 -7.99
C THR A 105 1.61 -2.28 -7.54
N HIS A 106 0.97 -3.44 -7.77
CA HIS A 106 1.46 -4.76 -7.33
C HIS A 106 2.94 -5.01 -7.63
N TYR A 107 3.36 -4.79 -8.88
CA TYR A 107 4.75 -5.03 -9.28
C TYR A 107 5.75 -4.17 -8.50
N ILE A 108 5.37 -2.95 -8.13
CA ILE A 108 6.18 -2.02 -7.33
C ILE A 108 6.28 -2.53 -5.90
N HIS A 109 5.18 -3.01 -5.32
CA HIS A 109 5.18 -3.64 -4.00
C HIS A 109 6.14 -4.83 -3.96
N VAL A 110 6.06 -5.72 -4.96
CA VAL A 110 6.93 -6.91 -5.04
C VAL A 110 8.39 -6.51 -5.23
N ALA A 111 8.68 -5.56 -6.11
CA ALA A 111 10.03 -5.08 -6.34
C ALA A 111 10.62 -4.47 -5.05
N HIS A 112 9.85 -3.65 -4.34
CA HIS A 112 10.30 -3.04 -3.10
C HIS A 112 10.52 -4.10 -2.00
N LEU A 113 9.61 -5.07 -1.84
CA LEU A 113 9.79 -6.19 -0.91
C LEU A 113 11.05 -7.02 -1.23
N LYS A 114 11.28 -7.34 -2.51
CA LYS A 114 12.48 -8.07 -2.94
C LYS A 114 13.75 -7.26 -2.65
N SER A 115 13.72 -5.95 -2.88
CA SER A 115 14.85 -5.05 -2.58
C SER A 115 15.22 -5.08 -1.11
N ILE A 116 14.26 -4.90 -0.20
CA ILE A 116 14.52 -4.89 1.26
C ILE A 116 14.89 -6.27 1.81
N LEU A 117 14.47 -7.36 1.16
CA LEU A 117 14.88 -8.73 1.52
C LEU A 117 16.32 -9.07 1.07
N GLY A 118 16.88 -8.32 0.13
CA GLY A 118 18.24 -8.50 -0.37
C GLY A 118 18.51 -9.93 -0.84
N THR A 119 19.47 -10.60 -0.21
CA THR A 119 19.86 -11.98 -0.58
C THR A 119 18.76 -13.02 -0.35
N GLN A 120 17.69 -12.68 0.38
CA GLN A 120 16.53 -13.56 0.59
C GLN A 120 15.41 -13.34 -0.44
N ALA A 121 15.58 -12.42 -1.41
CA ALA A 121 14.56 -12.10 -2.41
C ALA A 121 14.05 -13.32 -3.20
N TYR A 122 14.90 -14.34 -3.39
CA TYR A 122 14.54 -15.59 -4.09
C TYR A 122 13.42 -16.38 -3.40
N ARG A 123 13.10 -16.07 -2.13
CA ARG A 123 11.99 -16.69 -1.40
C ARG A 123 10.63 -16.12 -1.77
N VAL A 124 10.58 -14.97 -2.44
CA VAL A 124 9.34 -14.40 -3.00
C VAL A 124 9.03 -15.13 -4.31
N ASN A 125 8.54 -16.36 -4.19
CA ASN A 125 8.02 -17.17 -5.30
C ASN A 125 6.53 -16.86 -5.56
N ASP A 126 5.95 -17.48 -6.58
CA ASP A 126 4.57 -17.24 -7.02
C ASP A 126 3.54 -17.35 -5.89
N ASN A 127 3.74 -18.30 -4.96
CA ASN A 127 2.84 -18.48 -3.83
C ASN A 127 2.95 -17.34 -2.80
N ILE A 128 4.17 -16.94 -2.45
CA ILE A 128 4.41 -15.79 -1.56
C ILE A 128 3.88 -14.51 -2.19
N GLU A 129 4.10 -14.32 -3.49
CA GLU A 129 3.61 -13.15 -4.22
C GLU A 129 2.08 -13.08 -4.21
N GLN A 130 1.38 -14.19 -4.43
CA GLN A 130 -0.09 -14.24 -4.34
C GLN A 130 -0.62 -13.90 -2.95
N GLN A 131 0.02 -14.39 -1.89
CA GLN A 131 -0.36 -14.02 -0.51
C GLN A 131 -0.11 -12.53 -0.27
N PHE A 132 1.02 -12.02 -0.75
CA PHE A 132 1.39 -10.62 -0.60
C PHE A 132 0.42 -9.67 -1.32
N VAL A 133 0.00 -9.99 -2.53
CA VAL A 133 -1.07 -9.28 -3.26
C VAL A 133 -2.33 -9.16 -2.41
N CYS A 134 -2.71 -10.23 -1.70
CA CYS A 134 -3.89 -10.17 -0.83
C CYS A 134 -3.73 -9.11 0.24
N HIS A 135 -2.57 -9.03 0.89
CA HIS A 135 -2.34 -8.01 1.91
C HIS A 135 -2.33 -6.59 1.35
N VAL A 136 -1.90 -6.42 0.10
CA VAL A 136 -1.86 -5.12 -0.58
C VAL A 136 -3.25 -4.73 -1.09
N VAL A 137 -3.86 -5.53 -1.96
CA VAL A 137 -5.12 -5.21 -2.66
C VAL A 137 -6.35 -5.58 -1.82
N GLY A 138 -6.27 -6.68 -1.06
CA GLY A 138 -7.32 -7.13 -0.14
C GLY A 138 -7.19 -6.57 1.27
N GLY A 139 -6.29 -5.61 1.51
CA GLY A 139 -5.93 -5.01 2.80
C GLY A 139 -7.01 -4.16 3.47
N TRP A 140 -8.30 -4.48 3.26
CA TRP A 140 -9.45 -3.81 3.89
C TRP A 140 -9.44 -3.87 5.42
N LEU A 141 -8.65 -4.78 6.00
CA LEU A 141 -8.44 -4.92 7.44
C LEU A 141 -6.94 -4.75 7.72
N ASP A 142 -6.59 -3.79 8.58
CA ASP A 142 -5.22 -3.60 9.03
C ASP A 142 -4.75 -4.84 9.81
N SER A 143 -3.92 -5.66 9.16
CA SER A 143 -3.34 -6.87 9.74
C SER A 143 -1.99 -6.61 10.41
N GLY A 144 -1.48 -5.37 10.37
CA GLY A 144 -0.14 -5.03 10.83
C GLY A 144 0.92 -5.53 9.86
N VAL A 145 1.71 -6.52 10.30
CA VAL A 145 2.73 -7.17 9.47
C VAL A 145 2.06 -8.14 8.51
N TYR A 146 2.45 -8.10 7.24
CA TYR A 146 2.04 -9.07 6.24
C TYR A 146 2.88 -10.33 6.38
N ASN A 147 2.25 -11.49 6.58
CA ASN A 147 2.93 -12.75 6.81
C ASN A 147 2.59 -13.73 5.68
N MET A 148 3.55 -14.00 4.80
CA MET A 148 3.36 -14.90 3.67
C MET A 148 4.06 -16.23 3.96
N GLU A 149 3.28 -17.30 4.08
CA GLU A 149 3.73 -18.62 4.53
C GLU A 149 4.09 -19.53 3.35
N SER A 150 5.28 -20.14 3.37
CA SER A 150 5.79 -20.92 2.23
C SER A 150 5.01 -22.21 1.93
N TRP A 151 4.29 -22.74 2.92
CA TRP A 151 3.56 -24.01 2.83
C TRP A 151 2.10 -23.86 2.39
N GLN A 152 1.59 -22.63 2.29
CA GLN A 152 0.25 -22.41 1.77
C GLN A 152 0.21 -22.75 0.27
N PRO A 153 -0.86 -23.30 -0.30
CA PRO A 153 -0.92 -23.57 -1.73
C PRO A 153 -0.98 -22.27 -2.55
N SER A 154 -0.82 -22.31 -3.87
CA SER A 154 -1.30 -21.21 -4.74
C SER A 154 -2.82 -21.36 -4.93
N LEU A 155 -3.59 -20.27 -4.90
CA LEU A 155 -5.06 -20.32 -5.05
C LEU A 155 -5.56 -19.29 -6.09
N PRO A 156 -6.75 -19.48 -6.69
CA PRO A 156 -7.39 -18.44 -7.50
C PRO A 156 -7.71 -17.19 -6.68
N TRP A 157 -7.66 -16.01 -7.28
CA TRP A 157 -7.87 -14.71 -6.62
C TRP A 157 -9.13 -14.65 -5.74
N GLN A 158 -10.25 -15.19 -6.23
CA GLN A 158 -11.54 -15.21 -5.52
C GLN A 158 -11.48 -15.94 -4.17
N GLN A 159 -10.57 -16.90 -4.02
CA GLN A 159 -10.37 -17.65 -2.78
C GLN A 159 -9.33 -16.97 -1.88
N ILE A 160 -8.41 -16.21 -2.47
CA ILE A 160 -7.35 -15.48 -1.75
C ILE A 160 -7.91 -14.23 -1.08
N ALA A 161 -8.71 -13.44 -1.79
CA ALA A 161 -9.27 -12.17 -1.31
C ALA A 161 -10.41 -12.34 -0.29
N ASN A 162 -10.52 -13.51 0.35
CA ASN A 162 -11.56 -13.79 1.33
C ASN A 162 -11.33 -12.95 2.61
N PRO A 163 -12.25 -12.02 2.95
CA PRO A 163 -12.10 -11.16 4.14
C PRO A 163 -12.05 -11.94 5.46
N TRP A 164 -12.65 -13.14 5.50
CA TRP A 164 -12.68 -14.00 6.68
C TRP A 164 -11.31 -14.59 7.02
N ASP A 165 -10.50 -14.85 6.00
CA ASP A 165 -9.15 -15.40 6.15
C ASP A 165 -8.10 -14.32 6.37
N ARG A 166 -8.47 -13.03 6.27
CA ARG A 166 -7.59 -11.85 6.45
C ARG A 166 -6.24 -11.98 5.74
N CYS A 167 -6.25 -12.62 4.57
CA CYS A 167 -5.04 -12.97 3.80
C CYS A 167 -4.04 -13.93 4.49
N ASN A 168 -4.25 -14.25 5.78
CA ASN A 168 -3.53 -15.24 6.56
C ASN A 168 -4.37 -16.53 6.61
N ARG A 169 -4.37 -17.24 5.48
CA ARG A 169 -5.22 -18.41 5.18
C ARG A 169 -5.33 -19.38 6.36
N ILE A 170 -6.53 -19.44 6.96
CA ILE A 170 -7.00 -20.35 8.00
C ILE A 170 -6.04 -20.46 9.22
N LYS A 171 -6.45 -19.85 10.34
CA LYS A 171 -6.08 -20.33 11.68
C LYS A 171 -7.05 -21.40 12.15
#